data_AF-A0A7Z9QYB4-F1
#
_entry.id   AF-A0A7Z9QYB4-F1
#
_cell.length_a   1.000
_cell.length_b   1.000
_cell.length_c   1.000
_cell.angle_alpha   90.00
_cell.angle_beta   90.00
_cell.angle_gamma   90.00
#
_symmetry.space_group_name_H-M   'P 1'
#
loop_
_entity.id
_entity.type
_entity.pdbx_description
1 polymer ?
#
loop_
_entity_poly.entity_id
_entity_poly.type
_entity_poly.pdbx_seq_one_letter_code
_entity_poly.pdbx_strand_id
1 'polypeptide(L)'
;MFEQLERYTRDGELGKFITASERLMANVPFPGIAQHLRDRLIETFSSHQELPKLITVYASAVESEENSGETNSDQLRHYRLTLAAACLVADQADRAIEAYQKLLVNADDSERIELSSNLAQAYQKKGDAQQAIAILASTIEEQPNHYGLYRQLAEAYADLEMMPKVQEVARQLQQVLDRIDKSNRSDRRRSFGDRHEDIFSALGQIYMMAKDYDRSVATFKRGIFDTRNRDLINSLADSYQAAGQTETAEQIRASTPSDEEGDRRERNSRRSEGTIPDTPMVDVNGDEIWLSDFSDKIVILHFFSPDQSEINLQTLTQFFQDKKGSLQVVGITGDHLTGEDRSASKIENLGEINFPVVRFNQAEWDLFEFAVGFPIKTVPTTLTVIGNGLLVDQKHYADLSARTLQDLVKLTRHRRSSLDRDPNVLWADRVVKFSSQYSDTDWSADQVLGSPDTYPAHGDRPTAWSPGVNDDNHTEFIQVGFESPTRMEGLKVYETCNPGAIVQIVVIDETGRRHSLWQPERPETTSVKKRVFRIQLPPTTYKVDMVEIHLEPQANSGWNQIDAIGLLYPQD
;
A
#
# COMPACT_ATOMS: atom_id res chain seq x y z
N MET A 1 -2.99 -25.37 4.36
CA MET A 1 -3.29 -25.52 5.81
C MET A 1 -4.27 -24.45 6.27
N PHE A 2 -3.95 -23.15 6.19
CA PHE A 2 -4.94 -22.07 6.39
C PHE A 2 -6.08 -22.10 5.36
N GLU A 3 -5.81 -22.50 4.11
CA GLU A 3 -6.89 -22.77 3.13
C GLU A 3 -7.92 -23.82 3.58
N GLN A 4 -7.51 -24.76 4.44
CA GLN A 4 -8.42 -25.77 4.97
C GLN A 4 -9.32 -25.18 6.06
N LEU A 5 -8.78 -24.27 6.88
CA LEU A 5 -9.57 -23.48 7.83
C LEU A 5 -10.58 -22.58 7.09
N GLU A 6 -10.17 -21.93 5.99
CA GLU A 6 -11.07 -21.14 5.14
C GLU A 6 -12.22 -21.97 4.56
N ARG A 7 -11.94 -23.22 4.15
CA ARG A 7 -12.99 -24.15 3.71
C ARG A 7 -13.94 -24.48 4.85
N TYR A 8 -13.45 -24.80 6.04
CA TYR A 8 -14.31 -25.07 7.19
C TYR A 8 -15.17 -23.87 7.60
N THR A 9 -14.63 -22.66 7.54
CA THR A 9 -15.39 -21.41 7.76
C THR A 9 -16.51 -21.27 6.73
N ARG A 10 -16.22 -21.49 5.44
CA ARG A 10 -17.22 -21.39 4.37
C ARG A 10 -18.31 -22.46 4.46
N ASP A 11 -17.90 -23.69 4.76
CA ASP A 11 -18.78 -24.86 4.76
C ASP A 11 -19.53 -25.01 6.11
N GLY A 12 -19.29 -24.13 7.08
CA GLY A 12 -19.91 -24.18 8.41
C GLY A 12 -19.46 -25.37 9.26
N GLU A 13 -18.32 -25.98 8.95
CA GLU A 13 -17.78 -27.16 9.64
C GLU A 13 -17.01 -26.77 10.91
N LEU A 14 -17.68 -26.02 11.80
CA LEU A 14 -17.11 -25.35 12.96
C LEU A 14 -16.36 -26.28 13.93
N GLY A 15 -16.83 -27.52 14.12
CA GLY A 15 -16.15 -28.52 14.94
C GLY A 15 -14.80 -28.95 14.36
N LYS A 16 -14.71 -29.11 13.03
CA LYS A 16 -13.44 -29.42 12.36
C LYS A 16 -12.49 -28.23 12.41
N PHE A 17 -13.02 -27.01 12.36
CA PHE A 17 -12.24 -25.79 12.55
C PHE A 17 -11.56 -25.79 13.93
N ILE A 18 -12.29 -26.04 15.01
CA ILE A 18 -11.71 -26.14 16.37
C ILE A 18 -10.60 -27.20 16.40
N THR A 19 -10.89 -28.43 15.99
CA THR A 19 -9.89 -29.53 16.04
C THR A 19 -8.64 -29.21 15.21
N ALA A 20 -8.81 -28.58 14.05
CA ALA A 20 -7.69 -28.18 13.21
C ALA A 20 -6.86 -27.08 13.87
N SER A 21 -7.51 -26.03 14.41
CA SER A 21 -6.83 -24.94 15.13
C SER A 21 -6.05 -25.46 16.34
N GLU A 22 -6.66 -26.32 17.17
CA GLU A 22 -6.01 -26.93 18.33
C GLU A 22 -4.78 -27.75 17.93
N ARG A 23 -4.91 -28.57 16.89
CA ARG A 23 -3.78 -29.34 16.36
C ARG A 23 -2.65 -28.44 15.84
N LEU A 24 -2.98 -27.31 15.23
CA LEU A 24 -1.98 -26.37 14.74
C LEU A 24 -1.21 -25.72 15.88
N MET A 25 -1.91 -25.29 16.92
CA MET A 25 -1.30 -24.67 18.09
C MET A 25 -0.39 -25.64 18.84
N ALA A 26 -0.78 -26.91 18.95
CA ALA A 26 0.04 -27.94 19.57
C ALA A 26 1.34 -28.25 18.79
N ASN A 27 1.37 -28.05 17.47
CA ASN A 27 2.51 -28.40 16.61
C ASN A 27 3.37 -27.20 16.18
N VAL A 28 2.90 -25.97 16.41
CA VAL A 28 3.56 -24.74 15.94
C VAL A 28 3.59 -23.70 17.07
N PRO A 29 4.63 -23.68 17.92
CA PRO A 29 4.67 -22.86 19.14
C PRO A 29 5.13 -21.42 18.84
N PHE A 30 4.46 -20.73 17.91
CA PHE A 30 4.68 -19.31 17.66
C PHE A 30 3.51 -18.48 18.21
N PRO A 31 3.74 -17.54 19.15
CA PRO A 31 2.69 -16.74 19.78
C PRO A 31 1.75 -16.04 18.78
N GLY A 32 2.28 -15.52 17.68
CA GLY A 32 1.49 -14.84 16.65
C GLY A 32 0.49 -15.74 15.91
N ILE A 33 0.77 -17.05 15.80
CA ILE A 33 -0.17 -18.01 15.18
C ILE A 33 -1.30 -18.33 16.15
N ALA A 34 -1.01 -18.47 17.44
CA ALA A 34 -2.03 -18.72 18.45
C ALA A 34 -3.02 -17.55 18.56
N GLN A 35 -2.53 -16.31 18.47
CA GLN A 35 -3.37 -15.11 18.41
C GLN A 35 -4.23 -15.10 17.14
N HIS A 36 -3.61 -15.27 15.96
CA HIS A 36 -4.33 -15.29 14.69
C HIS A 36 -5.43 -16.37 14.65
N LEU A 37 -5.15 -17.57 15.14
CA LEU A 37 -6.14 -18.66 15.20
C LEU A 37 -7.27 -18.36 16.17
N ARG A 38 -6.98 -17.71 17.31
CA ARG A 38 -8.01 -17.25 18.26
C ARG A 38 -8.95 -16.24 17.59
N ASP A 39 -8.40 -15.23 16.92
CA ASP A 39 -9.19 -14.20 16.26
C ASP A 39 -10.08 -14.82 15.16
N ARG A 40 -9.53 -15.74 14.36
CA ARG A 40 -10.29 -16.47 13.34
C ARG A 40 -11.36 -17.39 13.94
N LEU A 41 -11.10 -18.04 15.07
CA LEU A 41 -12.12 -18.81 15.81
C LEU A 41 -13.28 -17.91 16.21
N ILE A 42 -12.99 -16.76 16.83
CA ILE A 42 -14.01 -15.82 17.29
C ILE A 42 -14.81 -15.27 16.10
N GLU A 43 -14.15 -14.82 15.04
CA GLU A 43 -14.78 -14.28 13.83
C GLU A 43 -15.67 -15.32 13.15
N THR A 44 -15.15 -16.54 12.96
CA THR A 44 -15.88 -17.63 12.31
C THR A 44 -17.12 -18.02 13.13
N PHE A 45 -17.00 -18.20 14.44
CA PHE A 45 -18.15 -18.54 15.26
C PHE A 45 -19.15 -17.37 15.42
N SER A 46 -18.67 -16.13 15.39
CA SER A 46 -19.54 -14.95 15.42
C SER A 46 -20.35 -14.81 14.13
N SER A 47 -19.71 -14.95 12.97
CA SER A 47 -20.39 -14.87 11.66
C SER A 47 -21.45 -15.96 11.45
N HIS A 48 -21.24 -17.14 12.03
CA HIS A 48 -22.23 -18.23 12.04
C HIS A 48 -23.24 -18.15 13.19
N GLN A 49 -23.17 -17.15 14.07
CA GLN A 49 -24.03 -16.99 15.26
C GLN A 49 -23.93 -18.15 16.27
N GLU A 50 -22.79 -18.84 16.31
CA GLU A 50 -22.53 -20.04 17.12
C GLU A 50 -21.54 -19.79 18.26
N LEU A 51 -21.25 -18.53 18.57
CA LEU A 51 -20.33 -18.12 19.63
C LEU A 51 -20.62 -18.77 21.01
N PRO A 52 -21.90 -19.01 21.43
CA PRO A 52 -22.18 -19.77 22.64
C PRO A 52 -21.59 -21.19 22.66
N LYS A 53 -21.53 -21.88 21.51
CA LYS A 53 -20.92 -23.22 21.41
C LYS A 53 -19.42 -23.17 21.63
N LEU A 54 -18.75 -22.15 21.07
CA LEU A 54 -17.31 -21.92 21.29
C LEU A 54 -17.01 -21.74 22.78
N ILE A 55 -17.82 -20.90 23.45
CA ILE A 55 -17.71 -20.65 24.89
C ILE A 55 -17.89 -21.94 25.70
N THR A 56 -18.88 -22.78 25.37
CA THR A 56 -19.09 -24.06 26.04
C THR A 56 -17.88 -24.98 25.87
N VAL A 57 -17.34 -25.12 24.66
CA VAL A 57 -16.19 -25.99 24.38
C VAL A 57 -14.97 -25.56 25.18
N TYR A 58 -14.60 -24.29 25.13
CA TYR A 58 -13.40 -23.81 25.84
C TYR A 58 -13.61 -23.72 27.35
N ALA A 59 -14.83 -23.50 27.84
CA ALA A 59 -15.11 -23.60 29.28
C ALA A 59 -14.89 -25.02 29.81
N SER A 60 -15.36 -26.04 29.09
CA SER A 60 -15.12 -27.44 29.46
C SER A 60 -13.63 -27.83 29.35
N ALA A 61 -12.91 -27.29 28.37
CA ALA A 61 -11.47 -27.50 28.24
C ALA A 61 -10.69 -26.92 29.43
N VAL A 62 -11.01 -25.68 29.85
CA VAL A 62 -10.41 -25.06 31.03
C VAL A 62 -10.67 -25.88 32.29
N GLU A 63 -11.91 -26.32 32.52
CA GLU A 63 -12.28 -27.11 33.69
C GLU A 63 -11.56 -28.48 33.72
N SER A 64 -11.41 -29.12 32.56
CA SER A 64 -10.66 -30.38 32.44
C SER A 64 -9.18 -30.23 32.79
N GLU A 65 -8.54 -29.18 32.29
CA GLU A 65 -7.12 -28.90 32.55
C GLU A 65 -6.87 -28.44 34.00
N GLU A 66 -7.78 -27.67 34.61
CA GLU A 66 -7.65 -27.28 36.02
C GLU A 66 -7.75 -28.49 36.97
N ASN A 67 -8.59 -29.47 36.63
CA ASN A 67 -8.75 -30.71 37.40
C ASN A 67 -7.59 -31.70 37.23
N SER A 68 -6.77 -31.57 36.17
CA SER A 68 -5.60 -32.44 35.94
C SER A 68 -4.43 -32.11 36.88
N GLY A 69 -4.47 -30.95 37.56
CA GLY A 69 -3.47 -30.52 38.53
C GLY A 69 -2.32 -29.68 37.94
N GLU A 70 -2.27 -29.51 36.62
CA GLU A 70 -1.30 -28.64 35.94
C GLU A 70 -1.85 -27.21 35.83
N THR A 71 -1.55 -26.37 36.83
CA THR A 71 -2.14 -25.02 36.93
C THR A 71 -1.50 -23.94 36.04
N ASN A 72 -0.36 -24.24 35.39
CA ASN A 72 0.44 -23.29 34.59
C ASN A 72 0.93 -23.92 33.26
N SER A 73 0.06 -24.57 32.50
CA SER A 73 0.39 -24.99 31.12
C SER A 73 0.07 -23.87 30.11
N ASP A 74 0.90 -23.73 29.06
CA ASP A 74 0.66 -22.79 27.96
C ASP A 74 -0.69 -23.06 27.26
N GLN A 75 -1.11 -24.32 27.25
CA GLN A 75 -2.38 -24.78 26.74
C GLN A 75 -3.57 -24.28 27.57
N LEU A 76 -3.49 -24.36 28.91
CA LEU A 76 -4.50 -23.80 29.80
C LEU A 76 -4.57 -22.27 29.66
N ARG A 77 -3.42 -21.59 29.51
CA ARG A 77 -3.36 -20.15 29.24
C ARG A 77 -4.06 -19.81 27.92
N HIS A 78 -3.81 -20.59 26.87
CA HIS A 78 -4.49 -20.44 25.57
C HIS A 78 -6.01 -20.61 25.70
N TYR A 79 -6.49 -21.65 26.38
CA TYR A 79 -7.93 -21.88 26.58
C TYR A 79 -8.61 -20.75 27.32
N ARG A 80 -7.96 -20.20 28.35
CA ARG A 80 -8.46 -19.04 29.09
C ARG A 80 -8.54 -17.79 28.20
N LEU A 81 -7.53 -17.54 27.36
CA LEU A 81 -7.52 -16.40 26.43
C LEU A 81 -8.65 -16.49 25.40
N THR A 82 -8.82 -17.65 24.78
CA THR A 82 -9.88 -17.89 23.78
C THR A 82 -11.26 -17.79 24.41
N LEU A 83 -11.46 -18.35 25.61
CA LEU A 83 -12.70 -18.25 26.36
C LEU A 83 -13.02 -16.79 26.75
N ALA A 84 -12.05 -16.04 27.25
CA ALA A 84 -12.23 -14.65 27.65
C ALA A 84 -12.68 -13.78 26.47
N ALA A 85 -11.99 -13.91 25.34
CA ALA A 85 -12.29 -13.16 24.13
C ALA A 85 -13.64 -13.56 23.51
N ALA A 86 -13.99 -14.85 23.51
CA ALA A 86 -15.32 -15.30 23.08
C ALA A 86 -16.44 -14.74 23.99
N CYS A 87 -16.25 -14.74 25.31
CA CYS A 87 -17.18 -14.13 26.26
C CYS A 87 -17.35 -12.63 26.03
N LEU A 88 -16.25 -11.91 25.73
CA LEU A 88 -16.27 -10.48 25.45
C LEU A 88 -17.12 -10.16 24.20
N VAL A 89 -16.92 -10.90 23.12
CA VAL A 89 -17.68 -10.72 21.87
C VAL A 89 -19.14 -11.17 22.02
N ALA A 90 -19.41 -12.19 22.84
CA ALA A 90 -20.77 -12.66 23.16
C ALA A 90 -21.54 -11.76 24.15
N ASP A 91 -20.99 -10.60 24.51
CA ASP A 91 -21.56 -9.66 25.48
C ASP A 91 -21.76 -10.25 26.89
N GLN A 92 -21.00 -11.29 27.23
CA GLN A 92 -20.96 -11.89 28.57
C GLN A 92 -19.93 -11.16 29.44
N ALA A 93 -20.18 -9.87 29.68
CA ALA A 93 -19.21 -8.95 30.27
C ALA A 93 -18.65 -9.43 31.63
N ASP A 94 -19.50 -9.93 32.53
CA ASP A 94 -19.05 -10.42 33.85
C ASP A 94 -18.06 -11.60 33.74
N ARG A 95 -18.33 -12.54 32.84
CA ARG A 95 -17.45 -13.70 32.61
C ARG A 95 -16.14 -13.29 31.94
N ALA A 96 -16.19 -12.33 31.02
CA ALA A 96 -15.00 -11.77 30.38
C ALA A 96 -14.11 -11.06 31.40
N ILE A 97 -14.69 -10.21 32.26
CA ILE A 97 -13.97 -9.51 33.33
C ILE A 97 -13.25 -10.48 34.24
N GLU A 98 -13.94 -11.51 34.75
CA GLU A 98 -13.34 -12.51 35.64
C GLU A 98 -12.16 -13.22 34.96
N ALA A 99 -12.33 -13.60 33.69
CA ALA A 99 -11.30 -14.32 32.94
C ALA A 99 -10.05 -13.44 32.67
N TYR A 100 -10.23 -12.19 32.23
CA TYR A 100 -9.12 -11.27 31.98
C TYR A 100 -8.39 -10.87 33.27
N GLN A 101 -9.10 -10.67 34.39
CA GLN A 101 -8.46 -10.41 35.68
C GLN A 101 -7.55 -11.56 36.11
N LYS A 102 -7.97 -12.82 35.92
CA LYS A 102 -7.13 -13.99 36.22
C LYS A 102 -5.91 -14.06 35.30
N LEU A 103 -6.07 -13.76 34.02
CA LEU A 103 -4.99 -13.78 33.02
C LEU A 103 -3.91 -12.72 33.31
N LEU A 104 -4.31 -11.55 33.81
CA LEU A 104 -3.42 -10.43 34.14
C LEU A 104 -2.46 -10.72 35.30
N VAL A 105 -2.81 -11.62 36.24
CA VAL A 105 -1.98 -11.91 37.43
C VAL A 105 -0.56 -12.35 37.05
N ASN A 106 -0.43 -13.11 35.96
CA ASN A 106 0.84 -13.66 35.48
C ASN A 106 1.22 -13.13 34.08
N ALA A 107 0.67 -11.99 33.66
CA ALA A 107 0.96 -11.41 32.35
C ALA A 107 2.32 -10.70 32.34
N ASP A 108 3.09 -10.95 31.27
CA ASP A 108 4.26 -10.12 30.97
C ASP A 108 3.86 -8.72 30.48
N ASP A 109 4.83 -7.83 30.29
CA ASP A 109 4.58 -6.44 29.89
C ASP A 109 3.90 -6.32 28.53
N SER A 110 4.17 -7.23 27.60
CA SER A 110 3.59 -7.23 26.25
C SER A 110 2.13 -7.69 26.28
N GLU A 111 1.84 -8.76 27.03
CA GLU A 111 0.49 -9.29 27.22
C GLU A 111 -0.39 -8.34 28.05
N ARG A 112 0.21 -7.64 29.02
CA ARG A 112 -0.50 -6.69 29.90
C ARG A 112 -1.25 -5.63 29.10
N ILE A 113 -0.69 -5.14 27.99
CA ILE A 113 -1.31 -4.12 27.14
C ILE A 113 -2.60 -4.67 26.48
N GLU A 114 -2.52 -5.82 25.83
CA GLU A 114 -3.66 -6.45 25.15
C GLU A 114 -4.75 -6.86 26.16
N LEU A 115 -4.35 -7.44 27.30
CA LEU A 115 -5.25 -7.87 28.35
C LEU A 115 -5.94 -6.69 29.05
N SER A 116 -5.22 -5.61 29.37
CA SER A 116 -5.79 -4.39 29.96
C SER A 116 -6.77 -3.72 28.99
N SER A 117 -6.43 -3.65 27.70
CA SER A 117 -7.32 -3.16 26.64
C SER A 117 -8.63 -3.95 26.61
N ASN A 118 -8.56 -5.29 26.53
CA ASN A 118 -9.74 -6.14 26.48
C ASN A 118 -10.56 -6.13 27.78
N LEU A 119 -9.89 -6.02 28.94
CA LEU A 119 -10.55 -5.87 30.23
C LEU A 119 -11.31 -4.54 30.33
N ALA A 120 -10.71 -3.44 29.87
CA ALA A 120 -11.37 -2.14 29.81
C ALA A 120 -12.61 -2.18 28.91
N GLN A 121 -12.52 -2.83 27.74
CA GLN A 121 -13.67 -3.05 26.86
C GLN A 121 -14.77 -3.89 27.53
N ALA A 122 -14.40 -4.91 28.31
CA ALA A 122 -15.35 -5.71 29.08
C ALA A 122 -16.10 -4.87 30.13
N TYR A 123 -15.40 -3.98 30.83
CA TYR A 123 -16.01 -3.03 31.76
C TYR A 123 -16.91 -2.01 31.06
N GLN A 124 -16.53 -1.50 29.89
CA GLN A 124 -17.40 -0.64 29.07
C GLN A 124 -18.70 -1.35 28.69
N LYS A 125 -18.63 -2.60 28.21
CA LYS A 125 -19.82 -3.41 27.87
C LYS A 125 -20.72 -3.67 29.08
N LYS A 126 -20.13 -3.79 30.28
CA LYS A 126 -20.88 -3.88 31.54
C LYS A 126 -21.56 -2.55 31.94
N GLY A 127 -21.19 -1.43 31.32
CA GLY A 127 -21.63 -0.08 31.69
C GLY A 127 -20.81 0.54 32.82
N ASP A 128 -19.65 -0.03 33.17
CA ASP A 128 -18.75 0.47 34.20
C ASP A 128 -17.56 1.20 33.59
N ALA A 129 -17.85 2.35 32.96
CA ALA A 129 -16.83 3.17 32.31
C ALA A 129 -15.76 3.69 33.30
N GLN A 130 -16.07 3.79 34.59
CA GLN A 130 -15.11 4.26 35.59
C GLN A 130 -13.96 3.26 35.79
N GLN A 131 -14.27 1.96 35.87
CA GLN A 131 -13.23 0.92 35.94
C GLN A 131 -12.42 0.84 34.66
N ALA A 132 -13.07 0.96 33.49
CA ALA A 132 -12.38 1.01 32.21
C ALA A 132 -11.36 2.16 32.16
N ILE A 133 -11.77 3.37 32.57
CA ILE A 133 -10.90 4.56 32.65
C ILE A 133 -9.72 4.31 33.59
N ALA A 134 -9.96 3.73 34.77
CA ALA A 134 -8.90 3.47 35.76
C ALA A 134 -7.84 2.50 35.21
N ILE A 135 -8.26 1.45 34.53
CA ILE A 135 -7.36 0.45 33.92
C ILE A 135 -6.57 1.08 32.77
N LEU A 136 -7.23 1.82 31.89
CA LEU A 136 -6.58 2.47 30.75
C LEU A 136 -5.57 3.53 31.20
N ALA A 137 -5.94 4.38 32.16
CA ALA A 137 -5.07 5.42 32.68
C ALA A 137 -3.81 4.85 33.34
N SER A 138 -3.95 3.83 34.20
CA SER A 138 -2.81 3.17 34.84
C SER A 138 -1.90 2.46 33.82
N THR A 139 -2.48 1.78 32.82
CA THR A 139 -1.72 1.10 31.78
C THR A 139 -0.95 2.10 30.90
N ILE A 140 -1.53 3.27 30.60
CA ILE A 140 -0.87 4.34 29.83
C ILE A 140 0.30 4.95 30.60
N GLU A 141 0.16 5.13 31.92
CA GLU A 141 1.26 5.63 32.77
C GLU A 141 2.46 4.69 32.75
N GLU A 142 2.23 3.37 32.73
CA GLU A 142 3.28 2.35 32.63
C GLU A 142 3.85 2.24 31.21
N GLN A 143 3.00 2.33 30.18
CA GLN A 143 3.34 2.04 28.78
C GLN A 143 2.87 3.15 27.81
N PRO A 144 3.50 4.34 27.82
CA PRO A 144 3.01 5.54 27.11
C PRO A 144 3.13 5.49 25.58
N ASN A 145 3.77 4.47 25.01
CA ASN A 145 3.98 4.34 23.56
C ASN A 145 2.93 3.48 22.86
N HIS A 146 1.84 3.11 23.55
CA HIS A 146 0.73 2.33 22.99
C HIS A 146 -0.49 3.21 22.73
N TYR A 147 -0.58 3.72 21.51
CA TYR A 147 -1.50 4.82 21.16
C TYR A 147 -2.98 4.41 21.17
N GLY A 148 -3.30 3.15 20.85
CA GLY A 148 -4.68 2.65 20.93
C GLY A 148 -5.29 2.70 22.32
N LEU A 149 -4.48 2.67 23.40
CA LEU A 149 -4.98 2.86 24.77
C LEU A 149 -5.49 4.28 25.00
N TYR A 150 -4.83 5.29 24.41
CA TYR A 150 -5.28 6.68 24.49
C TYR A 150 -6.62 6.86 23.79
N ARG A 151 -6.82 6.21 22.64
CA ARG A 151 -8.11 6.24 21.94
C ARG A 151 -9.22 5.62 22.80
N GLN A 152 -9.02 4.42 23.34
CA GLN A 152 -10.01 3.78 24.22
C GLN A 152 -10.30 4.62 25.47
N LEU A 153 -9.28 5.27 26.05
CA LEU A 153 -9.47 6.17 27.19
C LEU A 153 -10.32 7.38 26.81
N ALA A 154 -10.06 7.97 25.65
CA ALA A 154 -10.89 9.03 25.10
C ALA A 154 -12.33 8.55 24.84
N GLU A 155 -12.52 7.31 24.39
CA GLU A 155 -13.85 6.74 24.11
C GLU A 155 -14.64 6.61 25.39
N ALA A 156 -14.03 6.03 26.43
CA ALA A 156 -14.66 5.94 27.74
C ALA A 156 -15.01 7.32 28.34
N TYR A 157 -14.20 8.36 28.09
CA TYR A 157 -14.56 9.74 28.49
C TYR A 157 -15.66 10.35 27.62
N ALA A 158 -15.69 10.07 26.31
CA ALA A 158 -16.71 10.55 25.40
C ALA A 158 -18.08 9.93 25.70
N ASP A 159 -18.12 8.64 26.04
CA ASP A 159 -19.33 7.91 26.48
C ASP A 159 -19.94 8.52 27.75
N LEU A 160 -19.10 9.10 28.62
CA LEU A 160 -19.51 9.83 29.82
C LEU A 160 -19.75 11.33 29.57
N GLU A 161 -19.73 11.76 28.31
CA GLU A 161 -19.87 13.17 27.89
C GLU A 161 -18.82 14.12 28.52
N MET A 162 -17.67 13.60 28.95
CA MET A 162 -16.60 14.34 29.61
C MET A 162 -15.63 14.98 28.60
N MET A 163 -16.12 15.88 27.74
CA MET A 163 -15.34 16.53 26.67
C MET A 163 -14.00 17.14 27.13
N PRO A 164 -13.88 17.82 28.29
CA PRO A 164 -12.58 18.34 28.76
C PRO A 164 -11.54 17.24 29.00
N LYS A 165 -11.97 16.02 29.35
CA LYS A 165 -11.07 14.88 29.53
C LYS A 165 -10.63 14.30 28.18
N VAL A 166 -11.52 14.23 27.19
CA VAL A 166 -11.16 13.85 25.81
C VAL A 166 -10.07 14.79 25.25
N GLN A 167 -10.25 16.10 25.43
CA GLN A 167 -9.27 17.12 25.01
C GLN A 167 -7.93 16.98 25.75
N GLU A 168 -7.97 16.64 27.04
CA GLU A 168 -6.76 16.39 27.83
C GLU A 168 -6.00 15.16 27.33
N VAL A 169 -6.69 14.07 26.98
CA VAL A 169 -6.08 12.87 26.36
C VAL A 169 -5.45 13.23 25.01
N ALA A 170 -6.13 14.03 24.18
CA ALA A 170 -5.58 14.52 22.91
C ALA A 170 -4.27 15.30 23.13
N ARG A 171 -4.24 16.19 24.13
CA ARG A 171 -3.06 16.98 24.48
C ARG A 171 -1.91 16.09 24.96
N GLN A 172 -2.19 15.06 25.75
CA GLN A 172 -1.18 14.11 26.22
C GLN A 172 -0.55 13.34 25.05
N LEU A 173 -1.37 12.81 24.13
CA LEU A 173 -0.88 12.07 22.98
C LEU A 173 -0.13 12.99 21.98
N GLN A 174 -0.58 14.23 21.79
CA GLN A 174 0.16 15.23 21.02
C GLN A 174 1.56 15.49 21.61
N GLN A 175 1.70 15.53 22.95
CA GLN A 175 3.02 15.66 23.59
C GLN A 175 3.92 14.43 23.39
N VAL A 176 3.36 13.25 23.18
CA VAL A 176 4.11 12.06 22.77
C VAL A 176 4.61 12.25 21.32
N LEU A 177 3.73 12.65 20.41
CA LEU A 177 4.08 12.93 19.00
C LEU A 177 5.19 14.00 18.88
N ASP A 178 5.07 15.10 19.62
CA ASP A 178 6.07 16.18 19.62
C ASP A 178 7.45 15.73 20.12
N ARG A 179 7.49 14.75 21.05
CA ARG A 179 8.74 14.16 21.54
C ARG A 179 9.38 13.28 20.47
N ILE A 180 8.57 12.46 19.80
CA ILE A 180 9.00 11.61 18.68
C ILE A 180 9.58 12.48 17.55
N ASP A 181 8.93 13.61 17.24
CA ASP A 181 9.38 14.54 16.20
C ASP A 181 10.74 15.18 16.46
N LYS A 182 11.08 15.37 17.74
CA LYS A 182 12.35 15.96 18.18
C LYS A 182 13.50 14.94 18.17
N SER A 183 13.22 13.64 18.26
CA SER A 183 14.23 12.57 18.18
C SER A 183 14.51 12.18 16.72
N ASN A 184 15.71 12.51 16.22
CA ASN A 184 16.38 12.17 14.94
C ASN A 184 15.57 11.56 13.75
N ARG A 185 15.74 12.19 12.56
CA ARG A 185 15.01 11.97 11.29
C ARG A 185 15.20 10.60 10.58
N SER A 186 16.03 9.68 11.07
CA SER A 186 16.40 8.45 10.34
C SER A 186 15.46 7.25 10.55
N ASP A 187 14.59 7.27 11.56
CA ASP A 187 13.75 6.11 11.93
C ASP A 187 12.25 6.28 11.64
N ARG A 188 11.84 7.36 10.95
CA ARG A 188 10.43 7.65 10.64
C ARG A 188 9.70 6.54 9.86
N ARG A 189 10.41 5.65 9.16
CA ARG A 189 9.82 4.49 8.46
C ARG A 189 9.71 3.22 9.31
N ARG A 190 10.45 3.12 10.43
CA ARG A 190 10.45 1.94 11.31
C ARG A 190 9.49 2.07 12.49
N SER A 191 9.18 3.30 12.93
CA SER A 191 8.38 3.52 14.15
C SER A 191 6.85 3.33 13.97
N PHE A 192 6.38 3.20 12.73
CA PHE A 192 4.94 3.15 12.39
C PHE A 192 4.57 1.88 11.61
N GLY A 193 5.47 0.87 11.61
CA GLY A 193 5.32 -0.37 10.85
C GLY A 193 5.06 -1.57 11.75
N ASP A 194 3.98 -2.29 11.42
CA ASP A 194 3.54 -3.61 11.86
C ASP A 194 2.91 -3.75 13.27
N ARG A 195 1.57 -3.93 13.22
CA ARG A 195 0.65 -4.58 14.17
C ARG A 195 0.03 -3.78 15.33
N HIS A 196 0.43 -2.53 15.58
CA HIS A 196 -0.23 -1.68 16.57
C HIS A 196 -0.78 -0.38 15.93
N GLU A 197 -1.91 0.10 16.45
CA GLU A 197 -2.55 1.36 16.02
C GLU A 197 -1.51 2.50 16.00
N ASP A 198 -1.33 3.15 14.85
CA ASP A 198 -0.35 4.23 14.71
C ASP A 198 -0.80 5.52 15.41
N ILE A 199 0.16 6.37 15.76
CA ILE A 199 -0.12 7.57 16.55
C ILE A 199 -1.05 8.55 15.82
N PHE A 200 -1.01 8.60 14.49
CA PHE A 200 -1.84 9.53 13.71
C PHE A 200 -3.28 9.02 13.63
N SER A 201 -3.48 7.71 13.48
CA SER A 201 -4.79 7.07 13.60
C SER A 201 -5.44 7.41 14.94
N ALA A 202 -4.77 7.08 16.05
CA ALA A 202 -5.31 7.29 17.40
C ALA A 202 -5.57 8.78 17.67
N LEU A 203 -4.59 9.65 17.41
CA LEU A 203 -4.72 11.08 17.70
C LEU A 203 -5.77 11.76 16.82
N GLY A 204 -5.86 11.40 15.54
CA GLY A 204 -6.86 11.92 14.62
C GLY A 204 -8.29 11.57 15.06
N GLN A 205 -8.50 10.34 15.54
CA GLN A 205 -9.80 9.91 16.07
C GLN A 205 -10.13 10.59 17.42
N ILE A 206 -9.15 10.77 18.31
CA ILE A 206 -9.37 11.51 19.56
C ILE A 206 -9.76 12.98 19.25
N TYR A 207 -9.14 13.60 18.25
CA TYR A 207 -9.53 14.95 17.82
C TYR A 207 -10.95 14.99 17.23
N MET A 208 -11.38 13.96 16.51
CA MET A 208 -12.78 13.82 16.07
C MET A 208 -13.74 13.82 17.25
N MET A 209 -13.46 13.00 18.26
CA MET A 209 -14.29 12.89 19.46
C MET A 209 -14.29 14.18 20.28
N ALA A 210 -13.15 14.87 20.31
CA ALA A 210 -13.00 16.20 20.92
C ALA A 210 -13.71 17.32 20.12
N LYS A 211 -14.27 17.01 18.93
CA LYS A 211 -14.86 17.95 17.98
C LYS A 211 -13.88 19.00 17.46
N ASP A 212 -12.60 18.69 17.47
CA ASP A 212 -11.51 19.51 16.92
C ASP A 212 -11.17 18.99 15.50
N TYR A 213 -12.11 19.18 14.59
CA TYR A 213 -12.06 18.55 13.26
C TYR A 213 -10.87 19.06 12.42
N ASP A 214 -10.48 20.32 12.59
CA ASP A 214 -9.31 20.89 11.89
C ASP A 214 -8.01 20.18 12.28
N ARG A 215 -7.80 19.95 13.58
CA ARG A 215 -6.63 19.17 14.03
C ARG A 215 -6.74 17.70 13.67
N SER A 216 -7.94 17.14 13.63
CA SER A 216 -8.16 15.78 13.15
C SER A 216 -7.72 15.64 11.69
N VAL A 217 -8.20 16.51 10.79
CA VAL A 217 -7.81 16.56 9.38
C VAL A 217 -6.29 16.69 9.23
N ALA A 218 -5.68 17.65 9.94
CA ALA A 218 -4.24 17.86 9.90
C ALA A 218 -3.44 16.63 10.37
N THR A 219 -3.94 15.94 11.39
CA THR A 219 -3.29 14.75 11.97
C THR A 219 -3.36 13.56 11.02
N PHE A 220 -4.55 13.27 10.46
CA PHE A 220 -4.70 12.18 9.50
C PHE A 220 -3.88 12.42 8.24
N LYS A 221 -3.92 13.62 7.66
CA LYS A 221 -3.05 14.00 6.51
C LYS A 221 -1.58 13.71 6.79
N ARG A 222 -1.13 14.03 8.00
CA ARG A 222 0.26 13.84 8.41
C ARG A 222 0.65 12.37 8.56
N GLY A 223 -0.30 11.49 8.86
CA GLY A 223 -0.10 10.04 8.97
C GLY A 223 -0.19 9.27 7.65
N ILE A 224 -0.76 9.87 6.60
CA ILE A 224 -0.87 9.22 5.28
C ILE A 224 0.49 9.23 4.58
N PHE A 225 1.26 8.17 4.80
CA PHE A 225 2.54 7.94 4.10
C PHE A 225 2.41 6.96 2.92
N ASP A 226 1.33 6.20 2.89
CA ASP A 226 1.01 5.19 1.87
C ASP A 226 -0.45 5.38 1.46
N THR A 227 -0.68 5.61 0.16
CA THR A 227 -2.01 5.80 -0.43
C THR A 227 -2.89 4.54 -0.34
N ARG A 228 -2.34 3.42 0.14
CA ARG A 228 -3.04 2.16 0.40
C ARG A 228 -3.63 2.05 1.80
N ASN A 229 -3.34 2.98 2.72
CA ASN A 229 -3.92 2.98 4.06
C ASN A 229 -5.37 3.53 4.01
N ARG A 230 -6.30 2.68 3.53
CA ARG A 230 -7.72 3.02 3.32
C ARG A 230 -8.40 3.47 4.60
N ASP A 231 -8.07 2.87 5.73
CA ASP A 231 -8.66 3.21 7.04
C ASP A 231 -8.37 4.67 7.43
N LEU A 232 -7.13 5.12 7.20
CA LEU A 232 -6.72 6.49 7.47
C LEU A 232 -7.34 7.49 6.48
N ILE A 233 -7.49 7.09 5.21
CA ILE A 233 -8.12 7.91 4.16
C ILE A 233 -9.63 8.07 4.42
N ASN A 234 -10.30 6.99 4.81
CA ASN A 234 -11.71 7.02 5.20
C ASN A 234 -11.90 7.89 6.45
N SER A 235 -11.03 7.72 7.46
CA SER A 235 -11.06 8.56 8.67
C SER A 235 -10.84 10.05 8.34
N LEU A 236 -9.96 10.37 7.39
CA LEU A 236 -9.75 11.72 6.89
C LEU A 236 -11.03 12.27 6.22
N ALA A 237 -11.68 11.50 5.37
CA ALA A 237 -12.95 11.88 4.74
C ALA A 237 -14.03 12.13 5.79
N ASP A 238 -14.11 11.28 6.82
CA ASP A 238 -15.05 11.45 7.93
C ASP A 238 -14.76 12.74 8.71
N SER A 239 -13.49 13.10 8.92
CA SER A 239 -13.11 14.38 9.54
C SER A 239 -13.52 15.58 8.71
N TYR A 240 -13.34 15.51 7.39
CA TYR A 240 -13.80 16.56 6.48
C TYR A 240 -15.32 16.72 6.51
N GLN A 241 -16.06 15.60 6.50
CA GLN A 241 -17.50 15.64 6.61
C GLN A 241 -17.95 16.24 7.94
N ALA A 242 -17.31 15.86 9.06
CA ALA A 242 -17.63 16.40 10.38
C ALA A 242 -17.28 17.91 10.50
N ALA A 243 -16.26 18.37 9.77
CA ALA A 243 -15.92 19.78 9.63
C ALA A 243 -16.90 20.57 8.72
N GLY A 244 -17.91 19.91 8.13
CA GLY A 244 -18.87 20.51 7.21
C GLY A 244 -18.39 20.58 5.76
N GLN A 245 -17.20 20.05 5.44
CA GLN A 245 -16.64 19.99 4.09
C GLN A 245 -17.11 18.72 3.37
N THR A 246 -18.41 18.62 3.15
CA THR A 246 -19.07 17.40 2.63
C THR A 246 -18.63 17.06 1.21
N GLU A 247 -18.51 18.06 0.34
CA GLU A 247 -18.05 17.88 -1.04
C GLU A 247 -16.61 17.32 -1.06
N THR A 248 -15.71 17.86 -0.23
CA THR A 248 -14.35 17.35 -0.06
C THR A 248 -14.34 15.90 0.41
N ALA A 249 -15.18 15.56 1.38
CA ALA A 249 -15.29 14.18 1.87
C ALA A 249 -15.79 13.21 0.78
N GLU A 250 -16.78 13.63 -0.01
CA GLU A 250 -17.29 12.84 -1.13
C GLU A 250 -16.25 12.65 -2.23
N GLN A 251 -15.47 13.68 -2.55
CA GLN A 251 -14.37 13.58 -3.50
C GLN A 251 -13.27 12.64 -3.02
N ILE A 252 -12.90 12.68 -1.73
CA ILE A 252 -11.92 11.74 -1.14
C ILE A 252 -12.42 10.30 -1.24
N ARG A 253 -13.70 10.07 -0.92
CA ARG A 253 -14.31 8.74 -1.05
C ARG A 253 -14.42 8.27 -2.50
N ALA A 254 -14.77 9.16 -3.42
CA ALA A 254 -14.89 8.84 -4.85
C ALA A 254 -13.53 8.56 -5.52
N SER A 255 -12.48 9.23 -5.06
CA SER A 255 -11.09 8.99 -5.51
C SER A 255 -10.46 7.74 -4.88
N THR A 256 -11.10 7.16 -3.86
CA THR A 256 -10.72 5.89 -3.26
C THR A 256 -11.55 4.77 -3.89
N PRO A 257 -11.02 4.00 -4.86
CA PRO A 257 -11.82 2.99 -5.57
C PRO A 257 -12.36 1.92 -4.62
N SER A 258 -13.56 1.41 -4.92
CA SER A 258 -14.21 0.32 -4.17
C SER A 258 -13.33 -0.94 -4.12
N ASP A 259 -13.54 -1.80 -3.10
CA ASP A 259 -12.75 -3.02 -2.89
C ASP A 259 -12.66 -3.93 -4.15
N GLU A 260 -13.66 -3.90 -5.03
CA GLU A 260 -13.68 -4.67 -6.28
C GLU A 260 -12.99 -3.99 -7.49
N GLU A 261 -12.95 -2.65 -7.53
CA GLU A 261 -12.32 -1.88 -8.61
C GLU A 261 -10.85 -1.55 -8.33
N GLY A 262 -10.50 -1.36 -7.05
CA GLY A 262 -9.12 -1.25 -6.58
C GLY A 262 -8.33 -2.48 -6.99
N ASP A 263 -8.86 -3.68 -6.76
CA ASP A 263 -8.23 -4.96 -7.12
C ASP A 263 -8.08 -5.16 -8.65
N ARG A 264 -8.95 -4.54 -9.45
CA ARG A 264 -8.88 -4.57 -10.94
C ARG A 264 -7.87 -3.56 -11.49
N ARG A 265 -7.78 -2.36 -10.93
CA ARG A 265 -6.77 -1.35 -11.32
C ARG A 265 -5.38 -1.68 -10.76
N GLU A 266 -5.30 -2.28 -9.57
CA GLU A 266 -4.05 -2.67 -8.88
C GLU A 266 -3.32 -3.84 -9.55
N ARG A 267 -3.98 -4.61 -10.44
CA ARG A 267 -3.30 -5.64 -11.24
C ARG A 267 -2.38 -5.10 -12.34
N ASN A 268 -2.51 -3.82 -12.72
CA ASN A 268 -1.75 -3.24 -13.83
C ASN A 268 -0.73 -2.15 -13.43
N SER A 269 -0.63 -1.74 -12.17
CA SER A 269 0.25 -0.65 -11.75
C SER A 269 1.20 -1.02 -10.61
N ARG A 270 2.06 -2.03 -10.81
CA ARG A 270 3.24 -2.21 -9.96
C ARG A 270 4.50 -1.67 -10.65
N ARG A 271 4.90 -0.48 -10.16
CA ARG A 271 6.15 0.27 -10.37
C ARG A 271 6.43 0.80 -11.78
N SER A 272 6.09 2.07 -11.98
CA SER A 272 6.75 2.95 -12.95
C SER A 272 6.36 4.39 -12.61
N GLU A 273 7.36 5.25 -12.41
CA GLU A 273 7.33 6.72 -12.66
C GLU A 273 6.06 7.50 -12.27
N GLY A 274 6.20 8.48 -11.37
CA GLY A 274 5.08 9.29 -10.83
C GLY A 274 4.02 9.59 -11.88
N THR A 275 2.77 9.21 -11.63
CA THR A 275 1.67 9.48 -12.54
C THR A 275 0.73 10.42 -11.81
N ILE A 276 0.47 11.58 -12.39
CA ILE A 276 -0.53 12.54 -11.92
C ILE A 276 -1.90 11.96 -12.30
N PRO A 277 -2.77 11.64 -11.34
CA PRO A 277 -4.10 11.15 -11.65
C PRO A 277 -4.92 12.26 -12.32
N ASP A 278 -5.96 11.83 -13.03
CA ASP A 278 -6.85 12.73 -13.76
C ASP A 278 -7.78 13.47 -12.79
N THR A 279 -7.22 14.50 -12.15
CA THR A 279 -7.90 15.33 -11.16
C THR A 279 -8.58 16.51 -11.87
N PRO A 280 -9.90 16.72 -11.67
CA PRO A 280 -10.58 17.88 -12.24
C PRO A 280 -10.02 19.17 -11.62
N MET A 281 -9.80 20.16 -12.47
CA MET A 281 -9.34 21.48 -12.07
C MET A 281 -10.28 22.54 -12.65
N VAL A 282 -10.71 23.51 -11.86
CA VAL A 282 -11.55 24.61 -12.36
C VAL A 282 -10.67 25.85 -12.54
N ASP A 283 -10.69 26.40 -13.75
CA ASP A 283 -9.94 27.61 -14.05
C ASP A 283 -10.65 28.88 -13.51
N VAL A 284 -9.95 30.01 -13.52
CA VAL A 284 -10.48 31.29 -13.03
C VAL A 284 -11.66 31.84 -13.85
N ASN A 285 -11.89 31.31 -15.06
CA ASN A 285 -13.05 31.64 -15.89
C ASN A 285 -14.25 30.72 -15.62
N GLY A 286 -14.07 29.68 -14.79
CA GLY A 286 -15.07 28.68 -14.46
C GLY A 286 -15.09 27.47 -15.41
N ASP A 287 -14.09 27.33 -16.28
CA ASP A 287 -13.97 26.19 -17.17
C ASP A 287 -13.32 25.00 -16.43
N GLU A 288 -13.96 23.85 -16.51
CA GLU A 288 -13.44 22.60 -15.96
C GLU A 288 -12.37 22.02 -16.90
N ILE A 289 -11.26 21.56 -16.33
CA ILE A 289 -10.08 21.09 -17.03
C ILE A 289 -9.72 19.71 -16.51
N TRP A 290 -9.65 18.74 -17.41
CA TRP A 290 -9.15 17.40 -17.14
C TRP A 290 -7.77 17.21 -17.76
N LEU A 291 -6.88 16.47 -17.11
CA LEU A 291 -5.57 16.16 -17.71
C LEU A 291 -5.74 15.23 -18.93
N SER A 292 -6.76 14.37 -18.91
CA SER A 292 -7.16 13.53 -20.04
C SER A 292 -7.44 14.31 -21.32
N ASP A 293 -7.92 15.55 -21.21
CA ASP A 293 -8.23 16.43 -22.35
C ASP A 293 -6.97 16.79 -23.15
N PHE A 294 -5.80 16.62 -22.54
CA PHE A 294 -4.50 16.91 -23.13
C PHE A 294 -3.65 15.65 -23.34
N SER A 295 -4.28 14.47 -23.40
CA SER A 295 -3.61 13.17 -23.58
C SER A 295 -2.76 13.09 -24.86
N ASP A 296 -3.05 13.91 -25.87
CA ASP A 296 -2.27 14.00 -27.10
C ASP A 296 -1.11 15.00 -27.01
N LYS A 297 -0.98 15.77 -25.92
CA LYS A 297 -0.02 16.87 -25.75
C LYS A 297 1.03 16.57 -24.68
N ILE A 298 2.01 17.46 -24.60
CA ILE A 298 2.84 17.63 -23.41
C ILE A 298 2.14 18.64 -22.51
N VAL A 299 2.03 18.37 -21.21
CA VAL A 299 1.40 19.30 -20.26
C VAL A 299 2.47 19.84 -19.33
N ILE A 300 2.49 21.16 -19.15
CA ILE A 300 3.30 21.86 -18.14
C ILE A 300 2.33 22.35 -17.06
N LEU A 301 2.47 21.83 -15.85
CA LEU A 301 1.79 22.36 -14.66
C LEU A 301 2.77 23.28 -13.94
N HIS A 302 2.47 24.58 -13.91
CA HIS A 302 3.35 25.58 -13.31
C HIS A 302 2.71 26.14 -12.03
N PHE A 303 3.24 25.74 -10.89
CA PHE A 303 2.87 26.25 -9.57
C PHE A 303 3.55 27.59 -9.36
N PHE A 304 2.78 28.66 -9.10
CA PHE A 304 3.31 30.01 -9.01
C PHE A 304 2.69 30.81 -7.86
N SER A 305 3.36 31.88 -7.44
CA SER A 305 2.82 32.88 -6.54
C SER A 305 2.63 34.17 -7.33
N PRO A 306 1.44 34.81 -7.29
CA PRO A 306 1.16 36.04 -8.03
C PRO A 306 2.17 37.16 -7.76
N ASP A 307 2.77 37.19 -6.57
CA ASP A 307 3.68 38.26 -6.14
C ASP A 307 5.14 38.07 -6.61
N GLN A 308 5.52 36.87 -7.06
CA GLN A 308 6.93 36.51 -7.27
C GLN A 308 7.22 35.83 -8.60
N SER A 309 6.22 35.61 -9.47
CA SER A 309 6.35 34.76 -10.66
C SER A 309 6.02 35.44 -11.99
N GLU A 310 6.00 36.78 -12.05
CA GLU A 310 5.63 37.54 -13.26
C GLU A 310 6.51 37.17 -14.48
N ILE A 311 7.83 37.05 -14.29
CA ILE A 311 8.79 36.69 -15.35
C ILE A 311 8.50 35.29 -15.90
N ASN A 312 8.18 34.33 -15.03
CA ASN A 312 7.85 32.96 -15.41
C ASN A 312 6.56 32.91 -16.23
N LEU A 313 5.53 33.64 -15.78
CA LEU A 313 4.24 33.71 -16.48
C LEU A 313 4.39 34.35 -17.86
N GLN A 314 5.11 35.47 -17.99
CA GLN A 314 5.38 36.10 -19.29
C GLN A 314 6.14 35.16 -20.24
N THR A 315 7.16 34.47 -19.72
CA THR A 315 7.95 33.50 -20.49
C THR A 315 7.10 32.33 -20.97
N LEU A 316 6.24 31.78 -20.11
CA LEU A 316 5.31 30.71 -20.46
C LEU A 316 4.28 31.18 -21.51
N THR A 317 3.74 32.39 -21.37
CA THR A 317 2.77 32.97 -22.31
C THR A 317 3.36 33.06 -23.71
N GLN A 318 4.57 33.63 -23.83
CA GLN A 318 5.27 33.76 -25.10
C GLN A 318 5.63 32.39 -25.68
N PHE A 319 6.11 31.46 -24.86
CA PHE A 319 6.50 30.12 -25.31
C PHE A 319 5.30 29.27 -25.76
N PHE A 320 4.15 29.41 -25.10
CA PHE A 320 2.94 28.67 -25.41
C PHE A 320 2.30 29.12 -26.73
N GLN A 321 2.40 30.42 -27.07
CA GLN A 321 1.78 31.01 -28.26
C GLN A 321 2.10 30.24 -29.54
N ASP A 322 3.35 29.83 -29.71
CA ASP A 322 3.84 29.12 -30.92
C ASP A 322 3.65 27.60 -30.86
N LYS A 323 3.18 27.04 -29.73
CA LYS A 323 3.21 25.59 -29.44
C LYS A 323 1.88 24.97 -29.03
N LYS A 324 0.78 25.73 -29.09
CA LYS A 324 -0.58 25.30 -28.68
C LYS A 324 -1.05 23.94 -29.25
N GLY A 325 -0.55 23.57 -30.44
CA GLY A 325 -0.90 22.29 -31.08
C GLY A 325 -0.17 21.05 -30.52
N SER A 326 0.86 21.21 -29.69
CA SER A 326 1.66 20.07 -29.18
C SER A 326 1.98 20.15 -27.68
N LEU A 327 1.60 21.26 -27.06
CA LEU A 327 1.88 21.61 -25.68
C LEU A 327 0.59 22.18 -25.08
N GLN A 328 0.38 21.96 -23.80
CA GLN A 328 -0.58 22.66 -22.96
C GLN A 328 0.16 23.20 -21.72
N VAL A 329 -0.17 24.41 -21.29
CA VAL A 329 0.30 24.98 -20.03
C VAL A 329 -0.92 25.17 -19.12
N VAL A 330 -0.78 24.86 -17.84
CA VAL A 330 -1.76 25.19 -16.80
C VAL A 330 -1.01 25.88 -15.67
N GLY A 331 -1.36 27.13 -15.40
CA GLY A 331 -0.85 27.85 -14.23
C GLY A 331 -1.66 27.46 -13.01
N ILE A 332 -1.02 27.11 -11.90
CA ILE A 332 -1.68 26.73 -10.66
C ILE A 332 -1.20 27.64 -9.53
N THR A 333 -2.13 28.26 -8.81
CA THR A 333 -1.85 29.06 -7.61
C THR A 333 -2.70 28.56 -6.45
N GLY A 334 -2.25 28.79 -5.22
CA GLY A 334 -2.93 28.40 -4.00
C GLY A 334 -3.36 29.61 -3.17
N ASP A 335 -4.49 29.53 -2.47
CA ASP A 335 -4.97 30.60 -1.58
C ASP A 335 -3.95 30.97 -0.49
N HIS A 336 -3.32 29.95 0.09
CA HIS A 336 -2.30 30.08 1.15
C HIS A 336 -1.00 30.75 0.68
N LEU A 337 -0.79 30.89 -0.64
CA LEU A 337 0.38 31.55 -1.22
C LEU A 337 0.20 33.06 -1.36
N THR A 338 -0.97 33.59 -0.98
CA THR A 338 -1.32 35.01 -1.05
C THR A 338 -1.60 35.55 0.36
N GLY A 339 -1.00 36.69 0.72
CA GLY A 339 -1.23 37.32 2.03
C GLY A 339 -2.68 37.80 2.21
N GLU A 340 -3.18 37.79 3.45
CA GLU A 340 -4.59 37.86 3.90
C GLU A 340 -5.51 39.00 3.36
N ASP A 341 -5.08 39.90 2.48
CA ASP A 341 -5.87 41.13 2.21
C ASP A 341 -5.95 41.64 0.75
N ARG A 342 -5.36 40.99 -0.27
CA ARG A 342 -5.32 41.59 -1.65
C ARG A 342 -5.31 40.60 -2.83
N SER A 343 -6.24 39.64 -2.90
CA SER A 343 -6.13 38.52 -3.86
C SER A 343 -6.95 38.61 -5.16
N ALA A 344 -8.19 39.14 -5.16
CA ALA A 344 -9.01 39.14 -6.39
C ALA A 344 -8.45 40.08 -7.49
N SER A 345 -7.97 41.27 -7.12
CA SER A 345 -7.52 42.29 -8.08
C SER A 345 -6.14 42.06 -8.68
N LYS A 346 -5.33 41.13 -8.15
CA LYS A 346 -3.97 40.87 -8.66
C LYS A 346 -3.94 39.80 -9.75
N ILE A 347 -4.81 38.79 -9.67
CA ILE A 347 -4.97 37.80 -10.76
C ILE A 347 -5.54 38.48 -12.01
N GLU A 348 -6.48 39.42 -11.84
CA GLU A 348 -7.01 40.28 -12.91
C GLU A 348 -5.94 41.20 -13.54
N ASN A 349 -4.81 41.44 -12.85
CA ASN A 349 -3.69 42.26 -13.32
C ASN A 349 -2.48 41.44 -13.76
N LEU A 350 -2.56 40.11 -13.73
CA LEU A 350 -1.62 39.29 -14.50
C LEU A 350 -1.91 39.65 -15.97
N GLY A 351 -0.89 40.06 -16.74
CA GLY A 351 -1.08 40.52 -18.13
C GLY A 351 -1.76 39.47 -19.03
N GLU A 352 -1.82 39.68 -20.36
CA GLU A 352 -2.49 38.74 -21.28
C GLU A 352 -1.89 37.30 -21.21
N ILE A 353 -2.35 36.49 -20.27
CA ILE A 353 -2.04 35.07 -20.15
C ILE A 353 -2.93 34.34 -21.15
N ASN A 354 -2.31 33.52 -21.98
CA ASN A 354 -2.97 32.83 -23.08
C ASN A 354 -3.20 31.34 -22.82
N PHE A 355 -3.10 30.91 -21.56
CA PHE A 355 -3.31 29.55 -21.06
C PHE A 355 -4.18 29.58 -19.77
N PRO A 356 -4.84 28.46 -19.40
CA PRO A 356 -5.69 28.44 -18.23
C PRO A 356 -4.93 28.62 -16.91
N VAL A 357 -5.54 29.35 -15.98
CA VAL A 357 -5.03 29.55 -14.62
C VAL A 357 -6.04 28.96 -13.64
N VAL A 358 -5.59 28.05 -12.80
CA VAL A 358 -6.36 27.34 -11.77
C VAL A 358 -5.99 27.90 -10.42
N ARG A 359 -6.99 28.13 -9.57
CA ARG A 359 -6.80 28.61 -8.20
C ARG A 359 -7.28 27.54 -7.23
N PHE A 360 -6.31 26.85 -6.63
CA PHE A 360 -6.59 25.86 -5.59
C PHE A 360 -6.86 26.54 -4.25
N ASN A 361 -7.99 26.17 -3.64
CA ASN A 361 -8.14 26.29 -2.20
C ASN A 361 -7.17 25.32 -1.48
N GLN A 362 -7.06 25.43 -0.16
CA GLN A 362 -6.12 24.58 0.60
C GLN A 362 -6.40 23.08 0.40
N ALA A 363 -7.68 22.67 0.32
CA ALA A 363 -8.05 21.27 0.15
C ALA A 363 -7.69 20.74 -1.24
N GLU A 364 -7.95 21.50 -2.31
CA GLU A 364 -7.58 21.13 -3.68
C GLU A 364 -6.06 21.02 -3.86
N TRP A 365 -5.30 21.90 -3.20
CA TRP A 365 -3.84 21.82 -3.20
C TRP A 365 -3.34 20.56 -2.50
N ASP A 366 -3.89 20.27 -1.33
CA ASP A 366 -3.52 19.08 -0.56
C ASP A 366 -3.93 17.79 -1.29
N LEU A 367 -5.11 17.79 -1.95
CA LEU A 367 -5.58 16.69 -2.80
C LEU A 367 -4.66 16.49 -3.99
N PHE A 368 -4.20 17.56 -4.63
CA PHE A 368 -3.24 17.48 -5.72
C PHE A 368 -1.90 16.90 -5.25
N GLU A 369 -1.34 17.40 -4.14
CA GLU A 369 -0.09 16.88 -3.55
C GLU A 369 -0.20 15.41 -3.14
N PHE A 370 -1.35 15.02 -2.58
CA PHE A 370 -1.70 13.63 -2.28
C PHE A 370 -1.72 12.77 -3.55
N ALA A 371 -2.45 13.24 -4.57
CA ALA A 371 -2.59 12.60 -5.87
C ALA A 371 -1.25 12.33 -6.56
N VAL A 372 -0.33 13.29 -6.53
CA VAL A 372 1.00 13.13 -7.14
C VAL A 372 2.02 12.41 -6.24
N GLY A 373 1.71 12.22 -4.95
CA GLY A 373 2.54 11.51 -3.99
C GLY A 373 3.77 12.28 -3.51
N PHE A 374 3.79 13.62 -3.65
CA PHE A 374 4.85 14.47 -3.13
C PHE A 374 4.37 15.92 -2.88
N PRO A 375 4.91 16.60 -1.85
CA PRO A 375 4.57 17.99 -1.59
C PRO A 375 5.29 18.95 -2.56
N ILE A 376 4.62 20.04 -2.93
CA ILE A 376 5.18 21.18 -3.67
C ILE A 376 5.88 22.11 -2.68
N LYS A 377 7.11 21.73 -2.30
CA LYS A 377 7.87 22.37 -1.22
C LYS A 377 8.24 23.84 -1.47
N THR A 378 8.37 24.24 -2.73
CA THR A 378 8.79 25.59 -3.12
C THR A 378 7.98 26.06 -4.32
N VAL A 379 7.56 27.33 -4.27
CA VAL A 379 6.90 28.01 -5.38
C VAL A 379 7.84 29.14 -5.83
N PRO A 380 8.14 29.27 -7.14
CA PRO A 380 7.56 28.55 -8.28
C PRO A 380 8.11 27.11 -8.49
N THR A 381 7.26 26.18 -8.94
CA THR A 381 7.66 24.81 -9.34
C THR A 381 6.99 24.43 -10.65
N THR A 382 7.72 23.73 -11.52
CA THR A 382 7.20 23.25 -12.81
C THR A 382 7.22 21.73 -12.85
N LEU A 383 6.06 21.15 -13.14
CA LEU A 383 5.91 19.74 -13.47
C LEU A 383 5.73 19.59 -14.98
N THR A 384 6.40 18.60 -15.58
CA THR A 384 6.20 18.26 -16.99
C THR A 384 5.62 16.87 -17.11
N VAL A 385 4.53 16.74 -17.86
CA VAL A 385 3.67 15.56 -17.91
C VAL A 385 3.46 15.14 -19.38
N ILE A 386 3.36 13.82 -19.61
CA ILE A 386 3.03 13.22 -20.90
C ILE A 386 1.70 12.49 -20.80
N GLY A 387 0.85 12.65 -21.81
CA GLY A 387 -0.31 11.80 -22.00
C GLY A 387 -1.29 11.88 -20.85
N ASN A 388 -1.79 10.72 -20.42
CA ASN A 388 -2.83 10.53 -19.41
C ASN A 388 -2.34 10.81 -17.97
N GLY A 389 -1.32 11.64 -17.79
CA GLY A 389 -0.80 12.03 -16.48
C GLY A 389 0.61 11.56 -16.13
N LEU A 390 1.39 10.94 -17.03
CA LEU A 390 2.73 10.47 -16.66
C LEU A 390 3.70 11.63 -16.36
N LEU A 391 4.18 11.74 -15.13
CA LEU A 391 5.16 12.75 -14.71
C LEU A 391 6.55 12.42 -15.23
N VAL A 392 7.14 13.39 -15.92
CA VAL A 392 8.47 13.31 -16.52
C VAL A 392 9.52 14.00 -15.70
N ASP A 393 9.21 15.19 -15.20
CA ASP A 393 10.17 16.03 -14.49
C ASP A 393 9.44 16.91 -13.48
N GLN A 394 10.09 17.15 -12.34
CA GLN A 394 9.68 18.10 -11.31
C GLN A 394 10.89 18.98 -10.98
N LYS A 395 10.81 20.27 -11.29
CA LYS A 395 11.90 21.20 -11.00
C LYS A 395 11.43 22.54 -10.47
N HIS A 396 12.16 23.02 -9.48
CA HIS A 396 12.07 24.39 -9.01
C HIS A 396 12.88 25.30 -9.95
N TYR A 397 12.25 26.37 -10.43
CA TYR A 397 12.87 27.35 -11.32
C TYR A 397 12.56 28.75 -10.84
N ALA A 398 13.52 29.42 -10.20
CA ALA A 398 13.38 30.82 -9.80
C ALA A 398 13.00 31.69 -11.01
N ASP A 399 13.75 31.55 -12.13
CA ASP A 399 13.45 32.20 -13.41
C ASP A 399 13.46 31.16 -14.55
N LEU A 400 12.33 31.01 -15.24
CA LEU A 400 12.20 30.21 -16.44
C LEU A 400 12.79 30.95 -17.65
N SER A 401 13.41 30.20 -18.56
CA SER A 401 13.87 30.73 -19.85
C SER A 401 13.31 29.91 -20.99
N ALA A 402 13.18 30.53 -22.18
CA ALA A 402 12.77 29.82 -23.39
C ALA A 402 13.67 28.62 -23.70
N ARG A 403 14.98 28.70 -23.40
CA ARG A 403 15.93 27.58 -23.57
C ARG A 403 15.60 26.43 -22.63
N THR A 404 15.36 26.71 -21.36
CA THR A 404 14.96 25.71 -20.36
C THR A 404 13.69 24.97 -20.81
N LEU A 405 12.68 25.72 -21.26
CA LEU A 405 11.43 25.14 -21.75
C LEU A 405 11.63 24.32 -23.04
N GLN A 406 12.53 24.73 -23.94
CA GLN A 406 12.88 23.92 -25.11
C GLN A 406 13.54 22.60 -24.72
N ASP A 407 14.45 22.61 -23.76
CA ASP A 407 15.15 21.42 -23.29
C ASP A 407 14.19 20.45 -22.57
N LEU A 408 13.28 20.97 -21.74
CA LEU A 408 12.20 20.20 -21.14
C LEU A 408 11.32 19.54 -22.20
N VAL A 409 10.79 20.31 -23.16
CA VAL A 409 9.95 19.76 -24.24
C VAL A 409 10.70 18.70 -25.05
N LYS A 410 11.98 18.88 -25.34
CA LYS A 410 12.80 17.87 -26.05
C LYS A 410 12.95 16.59 -25.25
N LEU A 411 13.29 16.69 -23.96
CA LEU A 411 13.41 15.55 -23.05
C LEU A 411 12.09 14.78 -22.97
N THR A 412 10.99 15.50 -22.82
CA THR A 412 9.65 14.94 -22.71
C THR A 412 9.20 14.27 -24.02
N ARG A 413 9.47 14.86 -25.18
CA ARG A 413 9.20 14.20 -26.48
C ARG A 413 10.00 12.92 -26.66
N HIS A 414 11.26 12.92 -26.22
CA HIS A 414 12.10 11.72 -26.26
C HIS A 414 11.56 10.63 -25.33
N ARG A 415 11.11 10.98 -24.12
CA ARG A 415 10.50 10.02 -23.20
C ARG A 415 9.17 9.48 -23.75
N ARG A 416 8.31 10.35 -24.29
CA ARG A 416 7.03 9.94 -24.92
C ARG A 416 7.26 8.96 -26.05
N SER A 417 8.21 9.25 -26.94
CA SER A 417 8.52 8.35 -28.06
C SER A 417 9.16 7.04 -27.60
N SER A 418 9.83 6.99 -26.44
CA SER A 418 10.28 5.72 -25.84
C SER A 418 9.15 4.90 -25.22
N LEU A 419 8.04 5.53 -24.79
CA LEU A 419 6.89 4.87 -24.18
C LEU A 419 5.87 4.36 -25.21
N ASP A 420 5.68 5.11 -26.31
CA ASP A 420 4.74 4.78 -27.40
C ASP A 420 5.33 3.81 -28.44
N ARG A 421 6.61 3.44 -28.33
CA ARG A 421 7.19 2.38 -29.16
C ARG A 421 6.81 1.04 -28.56
N ASP A 422 6.01 0.24 -29.28
CA ASP A 422 5.98 -1.20 -29.02
C ASP A 422 7.41 -1.72 -29.29
N PRO A 423 8.15 -2.16 -28.26
CA PRO A 423 9.50 -2.68 -28.47
C PRO A 423 9.38 -3.94 -29.32
N ASN A 424 10.24 -4.09 -30.33
CA ASN A 424 10.29 -5.37 -31.02
C ASN A 424 10.63 -6.45 -30.00
N VAL A 425 9.89 -7.55 -30.05
CA VAL A 425 10.15 -8.71 -29.19
C VAL A 425 10.73 -9.82 -30.05
N LEU A 426 11.97 -10.22 -29.74
CA LEU A 426 12.56 -11.44 -30.26
C LEU A 426 12.32 -12.55 -29.24
N TRP A 427 11.43 -13.48 -29.56
CA TRP A 427 11.11 -14.61 -28.69
C TRP A 427 12.22 -15.66 -28.69
N ALA A 428 12.35 -16.38 -27.58
CA ALA A 428 13.23 -17.55 -27.52
C ALA A 428 12.86 -18.57 -28.60
N ASP A 429 13.84 -19.04 -29.36
CA ASP A 429 13.63 -20.00 -30.46
C ASP A 429 14.10 -21.41 -30.11
N ARG A 430 14.99 -21.54 -29.11
CA ARG A 430 15.57 -22.82 -28.69
C ARG A 430 15.82 -22.90 -27.21
N VAL A 431 15.62 -24.08 -26.64
CA VAL A 431 16.11 -24.42 -25.30
C VAL A 431 17.55 -24.91 -25.42
N VAL A 432 18.46 -24.28 -24.67
CA VAL A 432 19.90 -24.62 -24.67
C VAL A 432 20.20 -25.63 -23.56
N LYS A 433 19.76 -25.32 -22.34
CA LYS A 433 19.92 -26.15 -21.13
C LYS A 433 18.82 -25.83 -20.13
N PHE A 434 18.51 -26.77 -19.24
CA PHE A 434 17.65 -26.55 -18.08
C PHE A 434 18.07 -27.49 -16.96
N SER A 435 17.70 -27.17 -15.72
CA SER A 435 17.96 -28.02 -14.55
C SER A 435 17.07 -29.26 -14.54
N SER A 436 15.75 -29.03 -14.57
CA SER A 436 14.72 -30.06 -14.54
C SER A 436 13.44 -29.57 -15.22
N GLN A 437 12.55 -30.51 -15.54
CA GLN A 437 11.22 -30.23 -16.07
C GLN A 437 10.21 -31.20 -15.47
N TYR A 438 8.96 -30.77 -15.35
CA TYR A 438 7.90 -31.58 -14.75
C TYR A 438 7.52 -32.81 -15.58
N SER A 439 7.50 -32.68 -16.91
CA SER A 439 7.29 -33.77 -17.86
C SER A 439 7.96 -33.46 -19.21
N ASP A 440 8.13 -34.49 -20.04
CA ASP A 440 8.78 -34.40 -21.35
C ASP A 440 7.89 -33.78 -22.44
N THR A 441 6.59 -33.61 -22.17
CA THR A 441 5.62 -33.04 -23.12
C THR A 441 4.91 -31.84 -22.51
N ASP A 442 4.12 -32.08 -21.47
CA ASP A 442 3.38 -31.06 -20.75
C ASP A 442 4.30 -30.42 -19.72
N TRP A 443 4.28 -29.10 -19.59
CA TRP A 443 5.21 -28.36 -18.73
C TRP A 443 6.70 -28.54 -19.02
N SER A 444 7.03 -29.01 -20.23
CA SER A 444 8.43 -29.17 -20.67
C SER A 444 9.14 -27.83 -20.82
N ALA A 445 10.48 -27.86 -20.87
CA ALA A 445 11.27 -26.66 -21.12
C ALA A 445 10.92 -25.98 -22.46
N ASP A 446 10.50 -26.76 -23.47
CA ASP A 446 10.14 -26.24 -24.79
C ASP A 446 8.92 -25.32 -24.78
N GLN A 447 8.11 -25.35 -23.71
CA GLN A 447 6.93 -24.50 -23.58
C GLN A 447 7.29 -23.00 -23.49
N VAL A 448 8.54 -22.63 -23.16
CA VAL A 448 8.94 -21.21 -23.11
C VAL A 448 9.22 -20.58 -24.48
N LEU A 449 9.18 -21.38 -25.56
CA LEU A 449 9.59 -20.97 -26.89
C LEU A 449 8.47 -20.26 -27.65
N GLY A 450 8.84 -19.25 -28.43
CA GLY A 450 7.89 -18.46 -29.21
C GLY A 450 7.12 -17.43 -28.38
N SER A 451 6.05 -16.90 -28.97
CA SER A 451 5.16 -15.97 -28.30
C SER A 451 4.32 -16.68 -27.23
N PRO A 452 3.98 -16.01 -26.11
CA PRO A 452 3.20 -16.62 -25.03
C PRO A 452 1.85 -17.14 -25.53
N ASP A 453 1.51 -18.37 -25.18
CA ASP A 453 0.25 -19.04 -25.54
C ASP A 453 -0.60 -19.42 -24.31
N THR A 454 -0.05 -19.24 -23.11
CA THR A 454 -0.80 -19.28 -21.85
C THR A 454 -1.35 -17.89 -21.49
N TYR A 455 -0.53 -16.84 -21.57
CA TYR A 455 -0.94 -15.47 -21.23
C TYR A 455 -1.93 -14.91 -22.28
N PRO A 456 -3.01 -14.19 -21.89
CA PRO A 456 -3.32 -13.64 -20.58
C PRO A 456 -4.07 -14.59 -19.63
N ALA A 457 -4.30 -15.85 -19.99
CA ALA A 457 -4.72 -16.86 -19.02
C ALA A 457 -3.57 -17.19 -18.05
N HIS A 458 -3.85 -17.98 -17.02
CA HIS A 458 -2.89 -18.31 -15.94
C HIS A 458 -3.34 -19.55 -15.17
N GLY A 459 -2.54 -19.94 -14.19
CA GLY A 459 -2.71 -21.15 -13.39
C GLY A 459 -1.89 -22.30 -13.96
N ASP A 460 -2.04 -23.46 -13.34
CA ASP A 460 -1.33 -24.67 -13.72
C ASP A 460 -1.77 -25.15 -15.11
N ARG A 461 -0.94 -24.89 -16.13
CA ARG A 461 -1.27 -25.17 -17.53
C ARG A 461 -0.12 -25.87 -18.24
N PRO A 462 -0.41 -26.91 -19.05
CA PRO A 462 0.63 -27.71 -19.71
C PRO A 462 1.44 -26.93 -20.76
N THR A 463 0.97 -25.75 -21.14
CA THR A 463 1.56 -24.81 -22.11
C THR A 463 2.58 -23.86 -21.49
N ALA A 464 3.06 -24.10 -20.26
CA ALA A 464 4.10 -23.29 -19.62
C ALA A 464 5.14 -24.19 -18.95
N TRP A 465 6.43 -23.88 -19.05
CA TRP A 465 7.50 -24.67 -18.44
C TRP A 465 7.35 -24.66 -16.92
N SER A 466 7.47 -25.83 -16.31
CA SER A 466 7.60 -25.96 -14.86
C SER A 466 8.81 -26.82 -14.51
N PRO A 467 9.60 -26.45 -13.49
CA PRO A 467 10.63 -27.33 -12.96
C PRO A 467 10.07 -28.69 -12.53
N GLY A 468 10.92 -29.71 -12.47
CA GLY A 468 10.57 -31.05 -11.98
C GLY A 468 10.66 -31.20 -10.46
N VAL A 469 11.27 -30.23 -9.78
CA VAL A 469 11.39 -30.17 -8.32
C VAL A 469 10.74 -28.89 -7.80
N ASN A 470 9.97 -29.01 -6.72
CA ASN A 470 9.31 -27.89 -6.04
C ASN A 470 9.59 -27.97 -4.54
N ASP A 471 10.81 -27.56 -4.16
CA ASP A 471 11.23 -27.39 -2.77
C ASP A 471 12.04 -26.09 -2.62
N ASP A 472 12.30 -25.69 -1.37
CA ASP A 472 12.98 -24.45 -1.01
C ASP A 472 14.51 -24.57 -0.90
N ASN A 473 15.09 -25.71 -1.31
CA ASN A 473 16.52 -26.00 -1.16
C ASN A 473 17.27 -26.15 -2.49
N HIS A 474 16.59 -26.03 -3.63
CA HIS A 474 17.20 -26.15 -4.96
C HIS A 474 17.00 -24.89 -5.80
N THR A 475 18.06 -24.50 -6.51
CA THR A 475 17.97 -23.50 -7.58
C THR A 475 17.69 -24.22 -8.90
N GLU A 476 16.57 -23.90 -9.51
CA GLU A 476 16.18 -24.36 -10.83
C GLU A 476 16.62 -23.34 -11.88
N PHE A 477 16.90 -23.76 -13.11
CA PHE A 477 17.26 -22.83 -14.17
C PHE A 477 16.77 -23.29 -15.54
N ILE A 478 16.57 -22.32 -16.42
CA ILE A 478 16.38 -22.53 -17.85
C ILE A 478 17.24 -21.55 -18.63
N GLN A 479 17.92 -22.05 -19.65
CA GLN A 479 18.73 -21.30 -20.58
C GLN A 479 18.13 -21.43 -21.98
N VAL A 480 17.80 -20.30 -22.58
CA VAL A 480 17.20 -20.21 -23.93
C VAL A 480 18.07 -19.39 -24.87
N GLY A 481 18.02 -19.73 -26.15
CA GLY A 481 18.67 -18.99 -27.24
C GLY A 481 17.66 -18.22 -28.08
N PHE A 482 18.19 -17.28 -28.88
CA PHE A 482 17.43 -16.46 -29.82
C PHE A 482 17.93 -16.66 -31.25
N GLU A 483 17.03 -16.49 -32.24
CA GLU A 483 17.29 -16.85 -33.66
C GLU A 483 18.57 -16.20 -34.20
N SER A 484 18.85 -14.96 -33.77
CA SER A 484 20.10 -14.27 -34.10
C SER A 484 20.59 -13.36 -32.96
N PRO A 485 21.91 -13.30 -32.70
CA PRO A 485 22.47 -12.40 -31.70
C PRO A 485 22.12 -10.94 -31.98
N THR A 486 21.43 -10.31 -31.03
CA THR A 486 20.85 -8.97 -31.18
C THR A 486 21.19 -8.08 -29.99
N ARG A 487 21.32 -6.77 -30.21
CA ARG A 487 21.46 -5.81 -29.10
C ARG A 487 20.12 -5.71 -28.39
N MET A 488 20.09 -5.96 -27.08
CA MET A 488 18.86 -5.86 -26.30
C MET A 488 18.76 -4.51 -25.61
N GLU A 489 17.54 -4.02 -25.41
CA GLU A 489 17.18 -2.90 -24.54
C GLU A 489 16.28 -3.35 -23.37
N GLY A 490 15.95 -4.64 -23.32
CA GLY A 490 15.09 -5.17 -22.28
C GLY A 490 14.82 -6.66 -22.39
N LEU A 491 14.15 -7.20 -21.39
CA LEU A 491 13.73 -8.60 -21.31
C LEU A 491 12.30 -8.67 -20.78
N LYS A 492 11.48 -9.58 -21.35
CA LYS A 492 10.18 -9.99 -20.84
C LYS A 492 10.22 -11.48 -20.48
N VAL A 493 9.75 -11.81 -19.28
CA VAL A 493 9.53 -13.20 -18.84
C VAL A 493 8.08 -13.32 -18.37
N TYR A 494 7.33 -14.26 -18.93
CA TYR A 494 5.90 -14.44 -18.65
C TYR A 494 5.73 -15.51 -17.58
N GLU A 495 5.61 -15.11 -16.32
CA GLU A 495 5.33 -16.02 -15.20
C GLU A 495 3.81 -16.21 -15.08
N THR A 496 3.29 -17.39 -15.41
CA THR A 496 1.84 -17.65 -15.51
C THR A 496 1.28 -18.52 -14.39
N CYS A 497 2.13 -19.10 -13.54
CA CYS A 497 1.75 -19.77 -12.30
C CYS A 497 2.78 -19.49 -11.21
N ASN A 498 2.31 -19.09 -10.03
CA ASN A 498 3.12 -18.76 -8.84
C ASN A 498 4.39 -17.92 -9.15
N PRO A 499 4.27 -16.69 -9.70
CA PRO A 499 5.41 -15.81 -9.97
C PRO A 499 6.25 -15.49 -8.73
N GLY A 500 7.45 -14.97 -8.95
CA GLY A 500 8.34 -14.46 -7.89
C GLY A 500 9.51 -15.36 -7.53
N ALA A 501 9.65 -16.50 -8.18
CA ALA A 501 10.77 -17.40 -7.95
C ALA A 501 12.07 -16.95 -8.63
N ILE A 502 12.03 -16.00 -9.59
CA ILE A 502 13.24 -15.55 -10.29
C ILE A 502 14.21 -14.86 -9.32
N VAL A 503 15.40 -15.42 -9.17
CA VAL A 503 16.47 -14.90 -8.29
C VAL A 503 17.68 -14.38 -9.05
N GLN A 504 17.88 -14.80 -10.30
CA GLN A 504 18.99 -14.31 -11.12
C GLN A 504 18.66 -14.41 -12.61
N ILE A 505 19.08 -13.41 -13.37
CA ILE A 505 19.06 -13.45 -14.84
C ILE A 505 20.45 -13.11 -15.36
N VAL A 506 20.98 -13.99 -16.21
CA VAL A 506 22.28 -13.85 -16.86
C VAL A 506 22.07 -13.82 -18.36
N VAL A 507 22.70 -12.88 -19.05
CA VAL A 507 22.75 -12.84 -20.52
C VAL A 507 24.09 -13.33 -21.01
N ILE A 508 24.10 -14.03 -22.13
CA ILE A 508 25.29 -14.61 -22.74
C ILE A 508 25.43 -13.98 -24.12
N ASP A 509 26.57 -13.36 -24.38
CA ASP A 509 26.84 -12.74 -25.67
C ASP A 509 27.28 -13.76 -26.73
N GLU A 510 27.37 -13.31 -27.98
CA GLU A 510 27.80 -14.10 -29.14
C GLU A 510 29.21 -14.71 -29.01
N THR A 511 30.02 -14.25 -28.04
CA THR A 511 31.35 -14.80 -27.73
C THR A 511 31.32 -15.86 -26.62
N GLY A 512 30.14 -16.10 -26.02
CA GLY A 512 29.95 -16.99 -24.88
C GLY A 512 30.24 -16.33 -23.52
N ARG A 513 30.47 -15.01 -23.47
CA ARG A 513 30.74 -14.30 -22.22
C ARG A 513 29.42 -14.02 -21.50
N ARG A 514 29.41 -14.32 -20.19
CA ARG A 514 28.27 -14.15 -19.28
C ARG A 514 28.27 -12.76 -18.65
N HIS A 515 27.11 -12.11 -18.64
CA HIS A 515 26.87 -10.81 -18.01
C HIS A 515 25.67 -10.91 -17.06
N SER A 516 25.83 -10.48 -15.81
CA SER A 516 24.71 -10.44 -14.86
C SER A 516 23.77 -9.31 -15.25
N LEU A 517 22.54 -9.64 -15.64
CA LEU A 517 21.54 -8.65 -16.03
C LEU A 517 20.73 -8.18 -14.83
N TRP A 518 20.36 -9.12 -13.95
CA TRP A 518 19.53 -8.83 -12.79
C TRP A 518 19.75 -9.84 -11.68
N GLN A 519 19.83 -9.34 -10.45
CA GLN A 519 19.85 -10.12 -9.22
C GLN A 519 19.34 -9.19 -8.10
N PRO A 520 18.34 -9.59 -7.31
CA PRO A 520 17.77 -8.70 -6.30
C PRO A 520 18.63 -8.73 -5.02
N GLU A 521 18.75 -7.60 -4.33
CA GLU A 521 19.47 -7.54 -3.04
C GLU A 521 18.76 -8.32 -1.92
N ARG A 522 17.46 -8.59 -2.09
CA ARG A 522 16.62 -9.40 -1.20
C ARG A 522 15.62 -10.21 -2.03
N PRO A 523 15.26 -11.44 -1.64
CA PRO A 523 14.28 -12.25 -2.36
C PRO A 523 12.97 -11.47 -2.58
N GLU A 524 12.49 -11.43 -3.82
CA GLU A 524 11.18 -10.85 -4.12
C GLU A 524 10.09 -11.82 -3.66
N THR A 525 9.22 -11.38 -2.75
CA THR A 525 7.98 -12.11 -2.44
C THR A 525 6.82 -11.45 -3.16
N THR A 526 6.06 -12.22 -3.93
CA THR A 526 4.90 -11.72 -4.67
C THR A 526 3.69 -12.62 -4.45
N SER A 527 2.52 -12.02 -4.28
CA SER A 527 1.23 -12.70 -4.09
C SER A 527 0.35 -12.70 -5.34
N VAL A 528 0.90 -12.28 -6.49
CA VAL A 528 0.17 -12.23 -7.76
C VAL A 528 0.06 -13.62 -8.38
N LYS A 529 -1.03 -13.91 -9.11
CA LYS A 529 -1.24 -15.22 -9.76
C LYS A 529 -0.55 -15.37 -11.12
N LYS A 530 -0.12 -14.25 -11.73
CA LYS A 530 0.63 -14.15 -12.99
C LYS A 530 1.37 -12.81 -13.05
N ARG A 531 2.47 -12.72 -13.80
CA ARG A 531 3.27 -11.50 -13.97
C ARG A 531 3.98 -11.53 -15.33
N VAL A 532 4.07 -10.37 -15.99
CA VAL A 532 5.09 -10.17 -17.03
C VAL A 532 6.26 -9.48 -16.36
N PHE A 533 7.29 -10.24 -16.01
CA PHE A 533 8.51 -9.71 -15.42
C PHE A 533 9.30 -8.97 -16.49
N ARG A 534 9.62 -7.69 -16.23
CA ARG A 534 10.21 -6.78 -17.21
C ARG A 534 11.48 -6.16 -16.68
N ILE A 535 12.54 -6.23 -17.48
CA ILE A 535 13.76 -5.45 -17.29
C ILE A 535 13.87 -4.49 -18.46
N GLN A 536 14.10 -3.22 -18.18
CA GLN A 536 14.43 -2.20 -19.18
C GLN A 536 15.83 -1.66 -18.89
N LEU A 537 16.63 -1.49 -19.95
CA LEU A 537 18.00 -0.99 -19.88
C LEU A 537 18.32 -0.17 -21.13
N PRO A 538 19.34 0.71 -21.08
CA PRO A 538 19.94 1.24 -22.30
C PRO A 538 20.39 0.10 -23.22
N PRO A 539 20.35 0.27 -24.56
CA PRO A 539 20.77 -0.77 -25.49
C PRO A 539 22.17 -1.31 -25.18
N THR A 540 22.32 -2.63 -25.15
CA THR A 540 23.59 -3.27 -24.81
C THR A 540 24.68 -2.95 -25.83
N THR A 541 25.91 -2.82 -25.35
CA THR A 541 27.10 -2.60 -26.19
C THR A 541 27.56 -3.87 -26.91
N TYR A 542 27.05 -5.03 -26.52
CA TYR A 542 27.25 -6.35 -27.11
C TYR A 542 25.92 -6.94 -27.60
N LYS A 543 25.99 -7.94 -28.47
CA LYS A 543 24.81 -8.71 -28.92
C LYS A 543 24.60 -9.91 -28.01
N VAL A 544 23.36 -10.10 -27.57
CA VAL A 544 22.94 -11.22 -26.73
C VAL A 544 22.47 -12.36 -27.61
N ASP A 545 23.02 -13.56 -27.37
CA ASP A 545 22.65 -14.79 -28.06
C ASP A 545 21.77 -15.69 -27.19
N MET A 546 21.97 -15.67 -25.85
CA MET A 546 21.21 -16.51 -24.93
C MET A 546 20.90 -15.79 -23.61
N VAL A 547 19.84 -16.24 -22.94
CA VAL A 547 19.43 -15.80 -21.60
C VAL A 547 19.30 -17.02 -20.71
N GLU A 548 19.82 -16.94 -19.49
CA GLU A 548 19.68 -17.94 -18.44
C GLU A 548 18.94 -17.33 -17.24
N ILE A 549 17.85 -17.98 -16.83
CA ILE A 549 16.98 -17.55 -15.74
C ILE A 549 17.10 -18.59 -14.62
N HIS A 550 17.38 -18.13 -13.40
CA HIS A 550 17.43 -18.96 -12.20
C HIS A 550 16.21 -18.69 -11.34
N LEU A 551 15.61 -19.77 -10.85
CA LEU A 551 14.47 -19.80 -9.97
C LEU A 551 14.84 -20.43 -8.63
N GLU A 552 14.36 -19.88 -7.53
CA GLU A 552 14.28 -20.57 -6.23
C GLU A 552 12.80 -20.83 -5.94
N PRO A 553 12.30 -22.07 -6.17
CA PRO A 553 10.94 -22.43 -5.83
C PRO A 553 10.70 -22.24 -4.33
N GLN A 554 9.48 -21.87 -3.94
CA GLN A 554 9.13 -21.72 -2.54
C GLN A 554 8.20 -22.88 -2.16
N ALA A 555 8.61 -23.70 -1.19
CA ALA A 555 7.90 -24.94 -0.82
C ALA A 555 6.39 -24.76 -0.52
N ASN A 556 5.94 -23.56 -0.14
CA ASN A 556 4.55 -23.25 0.17
C ASN A 556 3.78 -22.50 -0.93
N SER A 557 4.41 -22.14 -2.06
CA SER A 557 3.78 -21.32 -3.12
C SER A 557 3.20 -22.13 -4.27
N GLY A 558 3.49 -23.43 -4.38
CA GLY A 558 3.08 -24.28 -5.50
C GLY A 558 4.06 -24.21 -6.68
N TRP A 559 3.79 -24.92 -7.78
CA TRP A 559 4.71 -25.01 -8.91
C TRP A 559 4.85 -23.68 -9.65
N ASN A 560 6.07 -23.18 -9.84
CA ASN A 560 6.34 -21.99 -10.63
C ASN A 560 6.29 -22.34 -12.13
N GLN A 561 5.69 -21.46 -12.95
CA GLN A 561 5.59 -21.69 -14.38
C GLN A 561 5.95 -20.46 -15.22
N ILE A 562 6.75 -20.68 -16.26
CA ILE A 562 7.13 -19.66 -17.26
C ILE A 562 6.56 -20.06 -18.62
N ASP A 563 5.76 -19.16 -19.20
CA ASP A 563 5.07 -19.31 -20.49
C ASP A 563 5.93 -18.86 -21.68
N ALA A 564 6.69 -17.78 -21.52
CA ALA A 564 7.53 -17.28 -22.63
C ALA A 564 8.66 -16.39 -22.14
N ILE A 565 9.75 -16.33 -22.92
CA ILE A 565 10.90 -15.45 -22.71
C ILE A 565 11.18 -14.66 -24.00
N GLY A 566 11.26 -13.34 -23.91
CA GLY A 566 11.47 -12.47 -25.07
C GLY A 566 12.46 -11.34 -24.80
N LEU A 567 13.43 -11.15 -25.70
CA LEU A 567 14.31 -9.99 -25.72
C LEU A 567 13.59 -8.80 -26.35
N LEU A 568 13.73 -7.64 -25.73
CA LEU A 568 13.36 -6.37 -26.34
C LEU A 568 14.58 -5.84 -27.05
N TYR A 569 14.43 -5.44 -28.32
CA TYR A 569 15.52 -4.87 -29.10
C TYR A 569 15.13 -3.56 -29.77
N PRO A 570 16.09 -2.66 -30.01
CA PRO A 570 15.83 -1.39 -30.68
C PRO A 570 15.19 -1.60 -32.05
N GLN A 571 14.20 -0.77 -32.38
CA GLN A 571 13.76 -0.58 -33.76
C GLN A 571 14.91 0.10 -34.53
N ASP A 572 15.32 -0.48 -35.67
CA ASP A 572 16.33 0.11 -36.56
C ASP A 572 15.93 1.50 -37.09
#